data_AF-A0A2T5LHD0-F1
#
_entry.id   AF-A0A2T5LHD0-F1
#
_cell.length_a   1.000
_cell.length_b   1.000
_cell.length_c   1.000
_cell.angle_alpha   90.00
_cell.angle_beta   90.00
_cell.angle_gamma   90.00
#
_symmetry.space_group_name_H-M   'P 1'
#
loop_
_entity.id
_entity.type
_entity.pdbx_description
1 polymer ?
#
loop_
_entity_poly.entity_id
_entity_poly.type
_entity_poly.pdbx_seq_one_letter_code
_entity_poly.pdbx_strand_id
1 'polypeptide(L)'
;MTLRLQPLICCLAILVSGCTGDDLHLSGKSMDGADIVVDGQRGTVSWHWGPKAYSQPFTLAKKDVSHAPGGWDGTMDLKLSSGRHLSLKGEHGTFVCEHGCDDLHLPLLWTVADK
;
A
#
# COMPACT_ATOMS: atom_id res chain seq x y z
N MET A 1 4.39 40.00 -47.03
CA MET A 1 3.78 39.30 -45.88
C MET A 1 3.93 37.81 -46.16
N THR A 2 4.89 37.17 -45.50
CA THR A 2 5.31 35.80 -45.82
C THR A 2 4.91 34.90 -44.67
N LEU A 3 3.92 34.03 -44.89
CA LEU A 3 3.63 32.91 -44.00
C LEU A 3 4.87 32.00 -43.97
N ARG A 4 5.40 31.73 -42.78
CA ARG A 4 6.34 30.62 -42.57
C ARG A 4 5.71 29.61 -41.63
N LEU A 5 5.29 28.49 -42.22
CA LEU A 5 5.13 27.21 -41.57
C LEU A 5 6.49 26.79 -40.96
N GLN A 6 6.53 26.51 -39.66
CA GLN A 6 7.48 25.57 -39.09
C GLN A 6 6.71 24.60 -38.19
N PRO A 7 6.54 23.33 -38.63
CA PRO A 7 5.92 22.28 -37.85
C PRO A 7 6.98 21.57 -36.99
N LEU A 8 6.52 20.77 -36.02
CA LEU A 8 7.28 19.71 -35.34
C LEU A 8 8.36 20.13 -34.33
N ILE A 9 7.96 20.82 -33.25
CA ILE A 9 8.70 20.74 -31.97
C ILE A 9 7.68 20.69 -30.84
N CYS A 10 7.21 19.50 -30.43
CA CYS A 10 6.68 19.22 -29.07
C CYS A 10 6.07 17.82 -28.88
N CYS A 11 6.53 16.79 -29.59
CA CYS A 11 6.05 15.42 -29.32
C CYS A 11 7.22 14.52 -28.94
N LEU A 12 7.84 14.79 -27.79
CA LEU A 12 8.59 13.76 -27.06
C LEU A 12 8.61 14.12 -25.57
N ALA A 13 7.42 14.25 -24.97
CA ALA A 13 7.27 14.07 -23.53
C ALA A 13 7.48 12.58 -23.27
N ILE A 14 8.73 12.21 -23.04
CA ILE A 14 9.14 10.86 -22.65
C ILE A 14 8.38 10.56 -21.35
N LEU A 15 7.46 9.61 -21.43
CA LEU A 15 6.76 8.99 -20.31
C LEU A 15 7.81 8.32 -19.41
N VAL A 16 8.40 9.09 -18.51
CA VAL A 16 9.13 8.56 -17.35
C VAL A 16 8.13 8.40 -16.21
N SER A 17 7.18 7.50 -16.40
CA SER A 17 6.30 6.98 -15.34
C SER A 17 6.30 5.46 -15.51
N GLY A 18 6.67 4.63 -14.55
CA GLY A 18 7.21 4.82 -13.23
C GLY A 18 7.67 3.43 -12.81
N CYS A 19 8.97 3.24 -12.60
CA CYS A 19 9.53 2.02 -12.03
C CYS A 19 10.01 2.31 -10.61
N THR A 20 9.15 2.92 -9.80
CA THR A 20 9.27 2.92 -8.34
C THR A 20 8.06 2.17 -7.86
N GLY A 21 8.21 0.85 -7.67
CA GLY A 21 7.12 -0.03 -7.30
C GLY A 21 6.48 0.45 -6.00
N ASP A 22 5.27 1.00 -6.11
CA ASP A 22 4.43 1.39 -4.99
C ASP A 22 3.81 0.19 -4.26
N ASP A 23 4.26 -1.01 -4.61
CA ASP A 23 3.72 -2.24 -4.07
C ASP A 23 4.39 -2.58 -2.75
N LEU A 24 3.58 -2.95 -1.78
CA LEU A 24 4.05 -3.33 -0.45
C LEU A 24 3.33 -4.61 -0.04
N HIS A 25 4.08 -5.61 0.39
CA HIS A 25 3.50 -6.77 1.06
C HIS A 25 3.80 -6.65 2.54
N LEU A 26 2.76 -6.55 3.36
CA LEU A 26 2.86 -6.63 4.80
C LEU A 26 2.40 -8.00 5.27
N SER A 27 3.22 -8.63 6.10
CA SER A 27 2.85 -9.84 6.83
C SER A 27 2.64 -9.51 8.30
N GLY A 28 1.50 -9.91 8.84
CA GLY A 28 1.10 -9.68 10.20
C GLY A 28 1.70 -10.71 11.14
N LYS A 29 2.34 -10.27 12.22
CA LYS A 29 2.84 -11.16 13.28
C LYS A 29 1.68 -11.70 14.11
N SER A 30 1.06 -12.78 13.63
CA SER A 30 0.03 -13.55 14.32
C SER A 30 0.25 -15.05 14.13
N MET A 31 -0.27 -15.88 15.04
CA MET A 31 -0.20 -17.34 14.89
C MET A 31 -1.05 -17.86 13.72
N ASP A 32 -2.16 -17.18 13.43
CA ASP A 32 -3.16 -17.60 12.44
C ASP A 32 -2.81 -17.08 11.02
N GLY A 33 -1.88 -16.13 10.91
CA GLY A 33 -1.44 -15.55 9.65
C GLY A 33 -2.36 -14.43 9.15
N ALA A 34 -1.75 -13.34 8.70
CA ALA A 34 -2.44 -12.22 8.07
C ALA A 34 -1.51 -11.53 7.08
N ASP A 35 -2.07 -11.06 5.98
CA ASP A 35 -1.33 -10.43 4.89
C ASP A 35 -2.10 -9.23 4.32
N ILE A 36 -1.37 -8.19 3.97
CA ILE A 36 -1.85 -7.04 3.21
C ILE A 36 -0.95 -6.90 1.99
N VAL A 37 -1.51 -7.07 0.81
CA VAL A 37 -0.81 -6.84 -0.45
C VAL A 37 -1.34 -5.55 -1.06
N VAL A 38 -0.46 -4.54 -1.12
CA VAL A 38 -0.69 -3.24 -1.74
C VAL A 38 -0.14 -3.29 -3.17
N ASP A 39 -0.96 -2.92 -4.14
CA ASP A 39 -0.63 -2.78 -5.57
C ASP A 39 -1.14 -1.41 -6.05
N GLY A 40 -0.22 -0.47 -6.21
CA GLY A 40 -0.52 0.93 -6.49
C GLY A 40 -1.44 1.56 -5.43
N GLN A 41 -2.71 1.81 -5.79
CA GLN A 41 -3.73 2.45 -4.93
C GLN A 41 -4.79 1.47 -4.38
N ARG A 42 -4.63 0.17 -4.63
CA ARG A 42 -5.58 -0.88 -4.25
C ARG A 42 -4.85 -2.06 -3.65
N GLY A 43 -5.60 -3.02 -3.14
CA GLY A 43 -5.00 -4.24 -2.64
C GLY A 43 -5.99 -5.18 -1.99
N THR A 44 -5.47 -6.21 -1.34
CA THR A 44 -6.24 -7.18 -0.58
C THR A 44 -5.67 -7.34 0.82
N VAL A 45 -6.53 -7.36 1.82
CA VAL A 45 -6.22 -7.82 3.18
C VAL A 45 -6.79 -9.23 3.33
N SER A 46 -5.96 -10.20 3.73
CA SER A 46 -6.37 -11.58 4.02
C SER A 46 -5.87 -12.00 5.40
N TRP A 47 -6.67 -12.77 6.13
CA TRP A 47 -6.29 -13.26 7.45
C TRP A 47 -7.07 -14.51 7.83
N HIS A 48 -6.57 -15.23 8.82
CA HIS A 48 -7.33 -16.28 9.49
C HIS A 48 -7.73 -15.85 10.90
N TRP A 49 -8.85 -16.42 11.36
CA TRP A 49 -9.26 -16.36 12.75
C TRP A 49 -9.83 -17.72 13.15
N GLY A 50 -9.03 -18.47 13.90
CA GLY A 50 -9.28 -19.90 14.12
C GLY A 50 -9.33 -20.67 12.79
N PRO A 51 -10.33 -21.54 12.55
CA PRO A 51 -10.40 -22.34 11.33
C PRO A 51 -10.91 -21.58 10.10
N LYS A 52 -11.23 -20.29 10.24
CA LYS A 52 -11.86 -19.50 9.18
C LYS A 52 -10.84 -18.60 8.48
N ALA A 53 -10.92 -18.55 7.15
CA ALA A 53 -10.16 -17.64 6.32
C ALA A 53 -11.05 -16.48 5.85
N TYR A 54 -10.48 -15.28 5.82
CA TYR A 54 -11.13 -14.04 5.42
C TYR A 54 -10.27 -13.32 4.39
N SER A 55 -10.93 -12.58 3.50
CA SER A 55 -10.25 -11.72 2.53
C SER A 55 -11.16 -10.57 2.14
N GLN A 56 -10.62 -9.35 2.08
CA GLN A 56 -11.34 -8.16 1.66
C GLN A 56 -10.45 -7.27 0.77
N PRO A 57 -10.96 -6.81 -0.39
CA PRO A 57 -10.28 -5.79 -1.15
C PRO A 57 -10.34 -4.45 -0.41
N PHE A 58 -9.33 -3.60 -0.66
CA PHE A 58 -9.26 -2.25 -0.12
C PHE A 58 -8.78 -1.25 -1.17
N THR A 59 -9.01 0.03 -0.88
CA THR A 59 -8.40 1.17 -1.56
C THR A 59 -7.58 1.98 -0.58
N LEU A 60 -6.46 2.54 -1.03
CA LEU A 60 -5.70 3.49 -0.21
C LEU A 60 -6.45 4.81 -0.12
N ALA A 61 -6.81 5.19 1.10
CA ALA A 61 -7.33 6.53 1.41
C ALA A 61 -6.19 7.53 1.56
N LYS A 62 -5.05 7.07 2.11
CA LYS A 62 -3.81 7.83 2.23
C LYS A 62 -2.63 6.88 2.16
N LYS A 63 -1.55 7.28 1.46
CA LYS A 63 -0.26 6.61 1.50
C LYS A 63 0.83 7.67 1.50
N ASP A 64 1.59 7.70 2.58
CA ASP A 64 2.81 8.50 2.72
C ASP A 64 3.88 7.57 3.28
N VAL A 65 4.45 6.75 2.41
CA VAL A 65 5.41 5.69 2.76
C VAL A 65 6.65 5.87 1.91
N SER A 66 7.81 5.78 2.55
CA SER A 66 9.10 5.91 1.89
C SER A 66 10.07 4.82 2.36
N HIS A 67 11.01 4.48 1.50
CA HIS A 67 12.08 3.55 1.83
C HIS A 67 13.31 4.34 2.29
N ALA A 68 13.72 4.14 3.53
CA ALA A 68 14.91 4.72 4.14
C ALA A 68 15.99 3.64 4.35
N PRO A 69 17.26 4.01 4.65
CA PRO A 69 18.30 3.02 4.95
C PRO A 69 17.97 2.06 6.10
N GLY A 70 17.07 2.45 7.01
CA GLY A 70 16.59 1.63 8.13
C GLY A 70 15.35 0.78 7.82
N GLY A 71 14.84 0.81 6.59
CA GLY A 71 13.64 0.09 6.17
C GLY A 71 12.54 1.03 5.68
N TRP A 72 11.31 0.52 5.65
CA TRP A 72 10.13 1.29 5.25
C TRP A 72 9.56 2.09 6.42
N ASP A 73 9.29 3.37 6.18
CA ASP A 73 8.74 4.31 7.15
C ASP A 73 7.51 5.02 6.57
N GLY A 74 6.59 5.46 7.43
CA GLY A 74 5.51 6.36 7.03
C GLY A 74 4.13 6.00 7.55
N THR A 75 3.07 6.38 6.83
CA THR A 75 1.67 6.10 7.20
C THR A 75 0.85 5.60 6.02
N MET A 76 -0.08 4.69 6.29
CA MET A 76 -1.06 4.20 5.32
C MET A 76 -2.43 4.10 5.95
N ASP A 77 -3.42 4.66 5.27
CA ASP A 77 -4.83 4.49 5.61
C ASP A 77 -5.52 3.66 4.51
N LEU A 78 -6.03 2.50 4.90
CA LEU A 78 -6.73 1.57 4.01
C LEU A 78 -8.23 1.70 4.24
N LYS A 79 -9.02 1.83 3.19
CA LYS A 79 -10.49 1.71 3.25
C LYS A 79 -10.89 0.36 2.66
N LEU A 80 -11.39 -0.52 3.51
CA LEU A 80 -11.88 -1.84 3.11
C LEU A 80 -13.20 -1.72 2.36
N SER A 81 -13.52 -2.71 1.53
CA SER A 81 -14.82 -2.80 0.83
C SER A 81 -16.02 -2.88 1.78
N SER A 82 -15.81 -3.33 3.02
CA SER A 82 -16.81 -3.29 4.10
C SER A 82 -17.10 -1.89 4.63
N GLY A 83 -16.37 -0.87 4.19
CA GLY A 83 -16.45 0.51 4.69
C GLY A 83 -15.60 0.79 5.92
N ARG A 84 -14.96 -0.23 6.50
CA ARG A 84 -14.01 -0.09 7.61
C ARG A 84 -12.70 0.54 7.17
N HIS A 85 -12.01 1.16 8.11
CA HIS A 85 -10.72 1.81 7.90
C HIS A 85 -9.64 1.13 8.75
N LEU A 86 -8.47 0.91 8.16
CA LEU A 86 -7.26 0.49 8.85
C LEU A 86 -6.24 1.61 8.76
N SER A 87 -5.64 1.99 9.88
CA SER A 87 -4.55 2.98 9.89
C SER A 87 -3.28 2.33 10.38
N LEU A 88 -2.22 2.41 9.57
CA LEU A 88 -0.93 1.78 9.78
C LEU A 88 0.15 2.85 9.84
N LYS A 89 1.02 2.77 10.84
CA LYS A 89 2.19 3.64 11.00
C LYS A 89 3.48 2.82 10.98
N GLY A 90 4.33 3.09 10.01
CA GLY A 90 5.60 2.45 9.76
C GLY A 90 6.77 3.17 10.43
N GLU A 91 7.62 2.40 11.10
CA GLU A 91 8.93 2.81 11.60
C GLU A 91 9.94 1.65 11.46
N HIS A 92 11.08 1.90 10.83
CA HIS A 92 12.18 0.97 10.62
C HIS A 92 11.75 -0.39 10.03
N GLY A 93 10.89 -0.38 9.00
CA GLY A 93 10.43 -1.60 8.31
C GLY A 93 9.31 -2.37 9.02
N THR A 94 8.79 -1.84 10.12
CA THR A 94 7.67 -2.41 10.87
C THR A 94 6.50 -1.44 10.88
N PHE A 95 5.29 -1.92 10.61
CA PHE A 95 4.07 -1.13 10.67
C PHE A 95 3.22 -1.54 11.89
N VAL A 96 2.80 -0.56 12.68
CA VAL A 96 1.85 -0.72 13.78
C VAL A 96 0.47 -0.30 13.29
N CYS A 97 -0.54 -1.13 13.55
CA CYS A 97 -1.93 -0.78 13.32
C CYS A 97 -2.44 0.08 14.47
N GLU A 98 -2.67 1.35 14.17
CA GLU A 98 -3.17 2.34 15.14
C GLU A 98 -4.70 2.25 15.27
N HIS A 99 -5.40 1.86 14.19
CA HIS A 99 -6.87 1.80 14.17
C HIS A 99 -7.42 0.67 13.30
N GLY A 100 -8.52 0.06 13.74
CA GLY A 100 -9.38 -0.84 12.96
C GLY A 100 -8.97 -2.33 12.92
N CYS A 101 -7.75 -2.69 13.33
CA CYS A 101 -7.31 -4.09 13.32
C CYS A 101 -8.05 -4.94 14.36
N ASP A 102 -8.28 -4.42 15.56
CA ASP A 102 -8.95 -5.16 16.64
C ASP A 102 -10.38 -5.57 16.26
N ASP A 103 -11.10 -4.69 15.56
CA ASP A 103 -12.47 -4.93 15.07
C ASP A 103 -12.55 -6.10 14.07
N LEU A 104 -11.42 -6.49 13.51
CA LEU A 104 -11.28 -7.55 12.51
C LEU A 104 -10.47 -8.75 13.01
N HIS A 105 -10.03 -8.73 14.28
CA HIS A 105 -9.08 -9.70 14.83
C HIS A 105 -7.78 -9.80 14.03
N LEU A 106 -7.34 -8.68 13.46
CA LEU A 106 -6.07 -8.56 12.75
C LEU A 106 -4.92 -8.28 13.75
N PRO A 107 -3.67 -8.65 13.41
CA PRO A 107 -2.53 -8.32 14.24
C PRO A 107 -2.29 -6.81 14.34
N LEU A 108 -1.76 -6.38 15.48
CA LEU A 108 -1.31 -5.01 15.68
C LEU A 108 0.02 -4.73 14.98
N LEU A 109 0.88 -5.73 14.84
CA LEU A 109 2.24 -5.56 14.31
C LEU A 109 2.39 -6.26 12.96
N TRP A 110 2.93 -5.52 12.01
CA TRP A 110 3.12 -5.92 10.63
C TRP A 110 4.57 -5.68 10.22
N THR A 111 5.13 -6.58 9.43
CA THR A 111 6.48 -6.40 8.85
C THR A 111 6.38 -6.40 7.35
N VAL A 112 7.22 -5.62 6.69
CA VAL A 112 7.33 -5.72 5.23
C VAL A 112 7.95 -7.07 4.88
N ALA A 113 7.22 -7.89 4.12
CA ALA A 113 7.70 -9.15 3.61
C ALA A 113 8.52 -8.92 2.34
N ASP A 114 9.64 -9.65 2.20
CA ASP A 114 10.34 -9.74 0.93
C ASP A 114 9.41 -10.45 -0.08
N LYS A 115 9.22 -9.83 -1.25
CA LYS A 115 8.41 -10.40 -2.35
C LYS A 115 9.03 -11.67 -2.94
#